data_AF-A0A7S3CMA9-F1
#
_entry.id   AF-A0A7S3CMA9-F1
#
_cell.length_a   1.000
_cell.length_b   1.000
_cell.length_c   1.000
_cell.angle_alpha   90.00
_cell.angle_beta   90.00
_cell.angle_gamma   90.00
#
_symmetry.space_group_name_H-M   'P 1'
#
loop_
_entity.id
_entity.type
_entity.pdbx_description
1 polymer ?
#
loop_
_entity_poly.entity_id
_entity_poly.type
_entity_poly.pdbx_seq_one_letter_code
_entity_poly.pdbx_strand_id
1 'polypeptide(L)'
;PPELFIASMLLRTVSKTLRGAPQERAMLNCASRPFGIMQEYNERKNKKLINNLLVTDRPMYWVTSSRPANFGDPLDTKTKADNWFDENRLWNEENRDYEIRRAQIYMLQGFILGAYALSARTVVSMLYNQMVTRTRYIRDSYKELDISELPPGEVLQTSWNGEIIFVRRLTTTEVKETNALPNTTLLDKESVTTLSDAGNSSVLVCSAICTHLGCIPVPYLGAYKGWVCLCHGSVYDKFGRVRQGPAQANLPYINNSVYGSLLCIEEQIFPNEPSIIFYA
;
A
#
# COMPACT_ATOMS: atom_id res chain seq x y z
N PRO A 1 31.23 -7.51 -14.11
CA PRO A 1 30.28 -6.51 -13.54
C PRO A 1 30.92 -5.85 -12.31
N PRO A 2 31.02 -4.51 -12.26
CA PRO A 2 31.83 -3.78 -11.27
C PRO A 2 31.32 -3.82 -9.82
N GLU A 3 30.17 -4.43 -9.55
CA GLU A 3 29.54 -4.39 -8.22
C GLU A 3 30.09 -5.42 -7.22
N LEU A 4 30.66 -6.54 -7.69
CA LEU A 4 31.24 -7.57 -6.80
C LEU A 4 32.57 -7.16 -6.16
N PHE A 5 33.28 -6.19 -6.75
CA PHE A 5 34.58 -5.73 -6.24
C PHE A 5 34.43 -4.78 -5.04
N ILE A 6 33.36 -3.98 -5.03
CA ILE A 6 33.09 -2.97 -3.99
C ILE A 6 32.65 -3.63 -2.67
N ALA A 7 31.89 -4.72 -2.74
CA ALA A 7 31.43 -5.45 -1.56
C ALA A 7 32.58 -6.09 -0.75
N SER A 8 33.62 -6.61 -1.42
CA SER A 8 34.77 -7.22 -0.71
C SER A 8 35.67 -6.19 -0.01
N MET A 9 35.67 -4.95 -0.51
CA MET A 9 36.52 -3.88 -0.01
C MET A 9 35.92 -3.24 1.27
N LEU A 10 34.59 -3.16 1.36
CA LEU A 10 33.86 -2.70 2.55
C LEU A 10 33.94 -3.68 3.73
N LEU A 11 33.94 -5.00 3.46
CA LEU A 11 34.06 -6.01 4.51
C LEU A 11 35.46 -6.04 5.15
N ARG A 12 36.52 -5.67 4.40
CA ARG A 12 37.89 -5.62 4.93
C ARG A 12 38.20 -4.36 5.75
N THR A 13 37.52 -3.24 5.51
CA THR A 13 37.68 -2.01 6.29
C THR A 13 36.96 -2.06 7.64
N VAL A 14 35.82 -2.74 7.73
CA VAL A 14 35.09 -2.94 9.00
C VAL A 14 35.82 -3.91 9.94
N SER A 15 36.48 -4.93 9.40
CA SER A 15 37.29 -5.88 10.20
C SER A 15 38.53 -5.27 10.84
N LYS A 16 39.06 -4.14 10.33
CA LYS A 16 40.26 -3.49 10.87
C LYS A 16 39.97 -2.46 11.96
N THR A 17 38.74 -1.97 12.06
CA THR A 17 38.32 -0.98 13.07
C THR A 17 37.94 -1.61 14.42
N LEU A 18 37.79 -2.94 14.49
CA LEU A 18 37.37 -3.67 15.70
C LEU A 18 38.51 -4.32 16.50
N ARG A 19 39.78 -4.16 16.11
CA ARG A 19 40.94 -4.61 16.91
C ARG A 19 41.60 -3.39 17.56
N GLY A 20 41.16 -3.08 18.77
CA GLY A 20 41.71 -2.02 19.59
C GLY A 20 43.19 -2.25 19.90
N ALA A 21 43.98 -1.17 19.79
CA ALA A 21 45.31 -1.07 20.37
C ALA A 21 45.20 -0.92 21.90
N PRO A 22 46.13 -1.47 22.70
CA PRO A 22 46.12 -1.25 24.14
C PRO A 22 46.62 0.18 24.41
N GLN A 23 45.71 1.08 24.80
CA GLN A 23 46.08 2.37 25.37
C GLN A 23 46.34 2.18 26.87
N GLU A 24 47.58 2.39 27.29
CA GLU A 24 47.94 2.61 28.69
C GLU A 24 47.10 3.76 29.25
N ARG A 25 46.30 3.48 30.29
CA ARG A 25 45.57 4.50 31.04
C ARG A 25 46.53 5.18 32.01
N ALA A 26 47.05 6.34 31.63
CA ALA A 26 47.53 7.32 32.61
C ALA A 26 46.33 7.80 33.44
N MET A 27 46.30 7.44 34.73
CA MET A 27 45.30 7.95 35.66
C MET A 27 45.53 9.45 35.88
N LEU A 28 44.75 10.29 35.20
CA LEU A 28 44.56 11.68 35.57
C LEU A 28 43.67 11.72 36.81
N ASN A 29 44.26 12.06 37.96
CA ASN A 29 43.52 12.45 39.16
C ASN A 29 42.66 13.69 38.84
N CYS A 30 41.39 13.47 38.51
CA CYS A 30 40.41 14.53 38.36
C CYS A 30 39.71 14.73 39.72
N ALA A 31 39.94 15.88 40.34
CA ALA A 31 39.23 16.31 41.53
C ALA A 31 37.71 16.22 41.28
N SER A 32 36.98 15.59 42.20
CA SER A 32 35.53 15.39 42.13
C SER A 32 34.78 16.70 41.92
N ARG A 33 34.30 16.94 40.70
CA ARG A 33 33.30 17.99 40.43
C ARG A 33 31.91 17.42 40.72
N PRO A 34 31.08 18.07 41.55
CA PRO A 34 29.71 17.61 41.80
C PRO A 34 28.88 17.76 40.51
N PHE A 35 28.38 16.64 40.01
CA PHE A 35 27.62 16.55 38.77
C PHE A 35 26.15 16.95 38.98
N GLY A 36 25.72 18.05 38.36
CA GLY A 36 24.31 18.38 38.18
C GLY A 36 24.09 19.79 37.66
N ILE A 37 23.52 19.93 36.46
CA ILE A 37 23.16 21.23 35.85
C ILE A 37 22.28 22.06 36.79
N MET A 38 21.39 21.41 37.54
CA MET A 38 20.50 22.07 38.49
C MET A 38 21.24 22.60 39.73
N GLN A 39 22.28 21.88 40.17
CA GLN A 39 23.08 22.27 41.34
C GLN A 39 24.05 23.40 40.97
N GLU A 40 24.63 23.35 39.77
CA GLU A 40 25.44 24.42 39.19
C GLU A 40 24.62 25.69 38.89
N TYR A 41 23.34 25.56 38.54
CA TYR A 41 22.40 26.68 38.41
C TYR A 41 22.08 27.31 39.77
N ASN A 42 21.76 26.49 40.78
CA ASN A 42 21.47 26.96 42.14
C ASN A 42 22.67 27.62 42.82
N GLU A 43 23.89 27.12 42.59
CA GLU A 43 25.12 27.75 43.10
C GLU A 43 25.44 29.09 42.44
N ARG A 44 25.10 29.26 41.15
CA ARG A 44 25.24 30.54 40.45
C ARG A 44 24.22 31.57 40.94
N LYS A 45 23.00 31.15 41.25
CA LYS A 45 21.95 32.04 41.77
C LYS A 45 22.31 32.72 43.10
N ASN A 46 23.12 32.05 43.93
CA ASN A 46 23.48 32.52 45.28
C ASN A 46 24.83 33.23 45.37
N LYS A 47 25.52 33.48 44.24
CA LYS A 47 26.81 34.16 44.21
C LYS A 47 26.71 35.41 43.33
N LYS A 48 27.11 36.57 43.87
CA LYS A 48 27.23 37.82 43.11
C LYS A 48 28.70 38.17 42.93
N LEU A 49 29.04 38.77 41.79
CA LEU A 49 30.36 39.34 41.57
C LEU A 49 30.43 40.68 42.31
N ILE A 50 31.30 40.76 43.31
CA ILE A 50 31.62 42.01 44.00
C ILE A 50 33.14 42.15 43.90
N ASN A 51 33.63 43.23 43.30
CA ASN A 51 35.05 43.50 43.10
C ASN A 51 35.83 42.34 42.43
N ASN A 52 35.27 41.77 41.36
CA ASN A 52 35.84 40.64 40.59
C ASN A 52 36.07 39.33 41.39
N LEU A 53 35.49 39.20 42.59
CA LEU A 53 35.45 37.96 43.36
C LEU A 53 34.01 37.45 43.45
N LEU A 54 33.83 36.15 43.21
CA LEU A 54 32.55 35.45 43.40
C LEU A 54 32.36 35.17 44.90
N VAL A 55 31.49 35.94 45.54
CA VAL A 55 31.17 35.78 46.97
C VAL A 55 29.72 35.33 47.13
N THR A 56 29.49 34.39 48.06
CA THR A 56 28.14 33.94 48.45
C THR A 56 27.46 35.03 49.26
N ASP A 57 26.31 35.51 48.79
CA ASP A 57 25.52 36.54 49.47
C ASP A 57 24.77 35.90 50.64
N ARG A 58 25.48 35.65 51.75
CA ARG A 58 24.85 35.29 53.03
C ARG A 58 24.56 36.60 53.77
N PRO A 59 23.32 36.83 54.26
CA PRO A 59 23.02 38.06 54.98
C PRO A 59 23.87 38.15 56.24
N MET A 60 24.73 39.18 56.31
CA MET A 60 25.58 39.47 57.48
C MET A 60 24.94 40.53 58.38
N TYR A 61 23.71 40.31 58.82
CA TYR A 61 23.14 41.10 59.90
C TYR A 61 22.45 40.20 60.92
N TRP A 62 22.60 40.56 62.20
CA TRP A 62 21.87 39.94 63.28
C TRP A 62 20.40 40.33 63.14
N VAL A 63 19.53 39.36 62.90
CA VAL A 63 18.08 39.59 62.95
C VAL A 63 17.72 39.74 64.43
N THR A 64 17.52 40.97 64.89
CA THR A 64 16.93 41.22 66.20
C THR A 64 15.44 40.96 66.09
N SER A 65 14.87 40.20 67.03
CA SER A 65 13.50 39.68 67.00
C SER A 65 12.41 40.72 67.29
N SER A 66 12.70 42.02 67.16
CA SER A 66 11.86 43.08 67.72
C SER A 66 11.07 43.91 66.70
N ARG A 67 10.92 43.46 65.45
CA ARG A 67 10.00 44.11 64.49
C ARG A 67 8.97 43.13 63.91
N PRO A 68 7.68 43.26 64.26
CA PRO A 68 6.61 42.46 63.66
C PRO A 68 6.48 42.77 62.17
N ALA A 69 6.28 41.73 61.36
CA ALA A 69 6.33 41.78 59.90
C ALA A 69 5.18 42.54 59.21
N ASN A 70 4.41 43.37 59.93
CA ASN A 70 3.11 43.89 59.45
C ASN A 70 3.01 45.43 59.32
N PHE A 71 4.13 46.14 59.38
CA PHE A 71 4.22 47.51 58.86
C PHE A 71 5.10 47.45 57.61
N GLY A 72 4.44 47.25 56.48
CA GLY A 72 5.07 46.99 55.19
C GLY A 72 5.91 48.15 54.68
N ASP A 73 7.02 47.80 54.05
CA ASP A 73 7.60 48.62 53.00
C ASP A 73 6.60 48.60 51.81
N PRO A 74 6.26 49.74 51.18
CA PRO A 74 5.27 49.79 50.09
C PRO A 74 5.72 49.11 48.79
N LEU A 75 6.87 48.41 48.80
CA LEU A 75 7.47 47.71 47.67
C LEU A 75 7.10 46.23 47.59
N ASP A 76 6.36 45.69 48.58
CA ASP A 76 5.92 44.29 48.60
C ASP A 76 4.68 44.08 47.70
N THR A 77 4.95 44.35 46.44
CA THR A 77 4.16 44.21 45.22
C THR A 77 3.61 42.80 44.96
N LYS A 78 3.79 41.84 45.88
CA LYS A 78 3.26 40.47 45.75
C LYS A 78 1.74 40.34 45.96
N THR A 79 1.02 41.43 46.21
CA THR A 79 -0.42 41.40 46.56
C THR A 79 -1.38 41.89 45.48
N LYS A 80 -0.92 42.23 44.26
CA LYS A 80 -1.83 42.55 43.15
C LYS A 80 -2.14 41.30 42.32
N ALA A 81 -3.44 40.97 42.22
CA ALA A 81 -3.97 39.90 41.37
C ALA A 81 -3.65 40.06 39.86
N ASP A 82 -3.15 41.24 39.46
CA ASP A 82 -2.78 41.57 38.07
C ASP A 82 -1.31 41.25 37.73
N ASN A 83 -0.51 40.82 38.71
CA ASN A 83 0.89 40.43 38.47
C ASN A 83 1.03 39.15 37.65
N TRP A 84 -0.06 38.39 37.46
CA TRP A 84 -0.03 37.19 36.63
C TRP A 84 0.40 37.50 35.19
N PHE A 85 -0.05 38.63 34.62
CA PHE A 85 0.35 39.02 33.27
C PHE A 85 1.80 39.53 33.22
N ASP A 86 2.26 40.25 34.24
CA ASP A 86 3.63 40.78 34.30
C ASP A 86 4.69 39.71 34.62
N GLU A 87 4.38 38.78 35.53
CA GLU A 87 5.25 37.63 35.83
C GLU A 87 5.33 36.67 34.64
N ASN A 88 4.20 36.39 33.97
CA ASN A 88 4.23 35.58 32.74
C ASN A 88 4.90 36.32 31.58
N ARG A 89 4.78 37.65 31.49
CA ARG A 89 5.52 38.44 30.50
C ARG A 89 7.02 38.37 30.75
N LEU A 90 7.48 38.61 31.98
CA LEU A 90 8.89 38.50 32.35
C LEU A 90 9.42 37.07 32.13
N TRP A 91 8.65 36.05 32.51
CA TRP A 91 8.99 34.66 32.25
C TRP A 91 9.07 34.36 30.75
N ASN A 92 8.12 34.86 29.95
CA ASN A 92 8.13 34.71 28.51
C ASN A 92 9.25 35.49 27.84
N GLU A 93 9.63 36.67 28.34
CA GLU A 93 10.74 37.47 27.82
C GLU A 93 12.10 36.84 28.16
N GLU A 94 12.26 36.34 29.39
CA GLU A 94 13.47 35.66 29.85
C GLU A 94 13.66 34.30 29.17
N ASN A 95 12.57 33.55 28.97
CA ASN A 95 12.62 32.23 28.32
C ASN A 95 12.28 32.28 26.82
N ARG A 96 12.07 33.46 26.23
CA ARG A 96 11.68 33.61 24.82
C ARG A 96 12.64 32.86 23.90
N ASP A 97 13.94 33.09 24.10
CA ASP A 97 14.97 32.53 23.25
C ASP A 97 15.14 31.01 23.48
N TYR A 98 14.84 30.54 24.70
CA TYR A 98 14.79 29.11 25.02
C TYR A 98 13.60 28.41 24.33
N GLU A 99 12.39 28.97 24.44
CA GLU A 99 11.19 28.40 23.83
C GLU A 99 11.22 28.46 22.29
N ILE A 100 11.74 29.55 21.69
CA ILE A 100 11.97 29.63 20.24
C ILE A 100 12.96 28.54 19.80
N ARG A 101 14.08 28.39 20.51
CA ARG A 101 15.09 27.35 20.18
C ARG A 101 14.51 25.95 20.35
N ARG A 102 13.72 25.71 21.39
CA ARG A 102 13.04 24.42 21.63
C ARG A 102 12.05 24.10 20.52
N ALA A 103 11.21 25.08 20.12
CA ALA A 103 10.29 24.94 19.00
C ALA A 103 11.03 24.66 17.69
N GLN A 104 12.13 25.37 17.41
CA GLN A 104 12.97 25.12 16.23
C GLN A 104 13.57 23.70 16.22
N ILE A 105 14.03 23.21 17.38
CA ILE A 105 14.55 21.84 17.51
C ILE A 105 13.44 20.81 17.27
N TYR A 106 12.24 21.01 17.82
CA TYR A 106 11.12 20.10 17.58
C TYR A 106 10.63 20.12 16.13
N MET A 107 10.60 21.28 15.48
CA MET A 107 10.29 21.37 14.05
C MET A 107 11.33 20.59 13.23
N LEU A 108 12.62 20.82 13.47
CA LEU A 108 13.69 20.08 12.79
C LEU A 108 13.59 18.57 13.03
N GLN A 109 13.35 18.14 14.27
CA GLN A 109 13.17 16.73 14.61
C GLN A 109 11.94 16.14 13.92
N GLY A 110 10.84 16.89 13.84
CA GLY A 110 9.64 16.51 13.10
C GLY A 110 9.92 16.30 11.61
N PHE A 111 10.69 17.20 10.99
CA PHE A 111 11.12 17.04 9.59
C PHE A 111 12.01 15.81 9.40
N ILE A 112 12.96 15.57 10.30
CA ILE A 112 13.85 14.40 10.25
C ILE A 112 13.04 13.10 10.37
N LEU A 113 12.16 12.99 11.36
CA LEU A 113 11.30 11.82 11.54
C LEU A 113 10.32 11.64 10.37
N GLY A 114 9.77 12.72 9.84
CA GLY A 114 8.93 12.71 8.64
C GLY A 114 9.68 12.20 7.42
N ALA A 115 10.93 12.63 7.22
CA ALA A 115 11.78 12.16 6.14
C ALA A 115 12.14 10.67 6.29
N TYR A 116 12.40 10.19 7.52
CA TYR A 116 12.59 8.78 7.79
C TYR A 116 11.33 7.95 7.48
N ALA A 117 10.15 8.41 7.87
CA ALA A 117 8.90 7.72 7.57
C ALA A 117 8.63 7.66 6.05
N LEU A 118 8.86 8.76 5.33
CA LEU A 118 8.70 8.82 3.88
C LEU A 118 9.70 7.90 3.17
N SER A 119 10.97 7.92 3.57
CA SER A 119 12.00 7.03 2.99
C SER A 119 11.72 5.55 3.28
N ALA A 120 11.26 5.20 4.48
CA ALA A 120 10.84 3.84 4.79
C ALA A 120 9.67 3.41 3.88
N ARG A 121 8.64 4.27 3.72
CA ARG A 121 7.51 4.01 2.82
C ARG A 121 7.95 3.81 1.37
N THR A 122 8.85 4.65 0.85
CA THR A 122 9.31 4.54 -0.54
C THR A 122 10.13 3.27 -0.75
N VAL A 123 11.00 2.89 0.20
CA VAL A 123 11.76 1.63 0.13
C VAL A 123 10.82 0.42 0.17
N VAL A 124 9.86 0.39 1.09
CA VAL A 124 8.87 -0.72 1.16
C VAL A 124 8.04 -0.80 -0.11
N SER A 125 7.58 0.34 -0.64
CA SER A 125 6.84 0.39 -1.91
C SER A 125 7.70 -0.08 -3.08
N MET A 126 8.97 0.29 -3.14
CA MET A 126 9.89 -0.15 -4.18
C MET A 126 10.11 -1.67 -4.13
N LEU A 127 10.34 -2.24 -2.95
CA LEU A 127 10.49 -3.68 -2.77
C LEU A 127 9.19 -4.42 -3.11
N TYR A 128 8.05 -3.91 -2.65
CA TYR A 128 6.73 -4.46 -2.99
C TYR A 128 6.49 -4.46 -4.50
N ASN A 129 6.74 -3.35 -5.18
CA ASN A 129 6.58 -3.22 -6.63
C ASN A 129 7.62 -4.01 -7.43
N GLN A 130 8.75 -4.39 -6.84
CA GLN A 130 9.68 -5.35 -7.44
C GLN A 130 9.18 -6.79 -7.30
N MET A 131 8.47 -7.12 -6.21
CA MET A 131 7.87 -8.44 -5.99
C MET A 131 6.58 -8.65 -6.77
N VAL A 132 5.75 -7.60 -6.92
CA VAL A 132 4.58 -7.65 -7.80
C VAL A 132 5.06 -7.76 -9.24
N THR A 133 4.61 -8.80 -9.95
CA THR A 133 4.98 -9.06 -11.34
C THR A 133 4.74 -7.82 -12.19
N ARG A 134 5.80 -7.34 -12.87
CA ARG A 134 5.66 -6.29 -13.89
C ARG A 134 4.81 -6.82 -15.04
N THR A 135 4.04 -5.93 -15.68
CA THR A 135 3.32 -6.24 -16.91
C THR A 135 4.32 -6.76 -17.94
N ARG A 136 4.27 -8.07 -18.23
CA ARG A 136 5.22 -8.74 -19.14
C ARG A 136 4.92 -8.43 -20.60
N TYR A 137 3.66 -8.17 -20.92
CA TYR A 137 3.15 -7.85 -22.24
C TYR A 137 2.12 -6.73 -22.12
N ILE A 138 2.00 -5.96 -23.20
CA ILE A 138 0.88 -5.04 -23.41
C ILE A 138 -0.32 -5.92 -23.71
N ARG A 139 -1.46 -5.69 -23.04
CA ARG A 139 -2.69 -6.45 -23.31
C ARG A 139 -3.17 -6.13 -24.73
N ASP A 140 -3.52 -7.18 -25.47
CA ASP A 140 -4.13 -7.04 -26.78
C ASP A 140 -5.57 -6.57 -26.59
N SER A 141 -5.95 -5.49 -27.30
CA SER A 141 -7.29 -4.93 -27.22
C SER A 141 -8.34 -5.79 -27.93
N TYR A 142 -7.92 -6.49 -28.99
CA TYR A 142 -8.77 -7.38 -29.76
C TYR A 142 -8.04 -8.66 -30.17
N LYS A 143 -8.81 -9.69 -30.52
CA LYS A 143 -8.30 -10.94 -31.09
C LYS A 143 -9.24 -11.43 -32.18
N GLU A 144 -8.68 -11.66 -33.36
CA GLU A 144 -9.39 -12.23 -34.50
C GLU A 144 -9.16 -13.74 -34.58
N LEU A 145 -10.23 -14.49 -34.88
CA LEU A 145 -10.19 -15.93 -35.08
C LEU A 145 -11.06 -16.29 -36.28
N ASP A 146 -10.54 -17.07 -37.22
CA ASP A 146 -11.37 -17.61 -38.30
C ASP A 146 -12.19 -18.81 -37.78
N ILE A 147 -13.52 -18.72 -37.89
CA ILE A 147 -14.47 -19.76 -37.49
C ILE A 147 -14.81 -20.68 -38.67
N SER A 148 -14.32 -20.38 -39.89
CA SER A 148 -14.61 -21.19 -41.08
C SER A 148 -14.21 -22.66 -40.89
N GLU A 149 -13.08 -22.89 -40.21
CA GLU A 149 -12.52 -24.22 -39.94
C GLU A 149 -13.21 -24.94 -38.78
N LEU A 150 -13.97 -24.23 -37.93
CA LEU A 150 -14.64 -24.81 -36.78
C LEU A 150 -16.04 -25.32 -37.18
N PRO A 151 -16.27 -26.65 -37.22
CA PRO A 151 -17.57 -27.19 -37.57
C PRO A 151 -18.61 -26.93 -36.45
N PRO A 152 -19.90 -26.82 -36.78
CA PRO A 152 -20.96 -26.67 -35.78
C PRO A 152 -21.01 -27.85 -34.81
N GLY A 153 -21.00 -27.55 -33.52
CA GLY A 153 -20.91 -28.50 -32.40
C GLY A 153 -19.52 -28.58 -31.78
N GLU A 154 -18.48 -28.06 -32.44
CA GLU A 154 -17.12 -28.09 -31.93
C GLU A 154 -16.73 -26.87 -31.06
N VAL A 155 -15.69 -27.05 -30.25
CA VAL A 155 -15.14 -26.08 -29.30
C VAL A 155 -13.67 -25.91 -29.63
N LEU A 156 -13.29 -24.69 -29.98
CA LEU A 156 -11.92 -24.26 -30.11
C LEU A 156 -11.44 -23.70 -28.77
N GLN A 157 -10.26 -24.13 -28.32
CA GLN A 157 -9.58 -23.58 -27.14
C GLN A 157 -8.43 -22.70 -27.61
N THR A 158 -8.44 -21.42 -27.25
CA THR A 158 -7.33 -20.52 -27.57
C THR A 158 -6.97 -19.66 -26.35
N SER A 159 -5.79 -19.04 -26.35
CA SER A 159 -5.37 -18.11 -25.28
C SER A 159 -5.53 -16.65 -25.70
N TRP A 160 -6.02 -15.79 -24.81
CA TRP A 160 -6.08 -14.34 -25.00
C TRP A 160 -5.67 -13.63 -23.70
N ASN A 161 -4.72 -12.69 -23.79
CA ASN A 161 -4.19 -11.95 -22.64
C ASN A 161 -3.73 -12.83 -21.45
N GLY A 162 -3.26 -14.05 -21.71
CA GLY A 162 -2.79 -15.00 -20.69
C GLY A 162 -3.88 -15.87 -20.09
N GLU A 163 -5.14 -15.65 -20.46
CA GLU A 163 -6.29 -16.47 -20.07
C GLU A 163 -6.69 -17.40 -21.21
N ILE A 164 -7.19 -18.59 -20.89
CA ILE A 164 -7.73 -19.51 -21.88
C ILE A 164 -9.20 -19.18 -22.09
N ILE A 165 -9.62 -19.16 -23.35
CA ILE A 165 -10.97 -18.86 -23.78
C ILE A 165 -11.53 -20.05 -24.57
N PHE A 166 -12.82 -20.30 -24.39
CA PHE A 166 -13.58 -21.25 -25.19
C PHE A 166 -14.37 -20.51 -26.26
N VAL A 167 -14.18 -20.92 -27.51
CA VAL A 167 -14.99 -20.51 -28.65
C VAL A 167 -15.77 -21.75 -29.10
N ARG A 168 -17.07 -21.79 -28.82
CA ARG A 168 -17.94 -22.90 -29.22
C ARG A 168 -18.87 -22.44 -30.33
N ARG A 169 -18.87 -23.15 -31.45
CA ARG A 169 -19.88 -22.97 -32.49
C ARG A 169 -21.04 -23.90 -32.20
N LEU A 170 -22.16 -23.36 -31.75
CA LEU A 170 -23.36 -24.12 -31.40
C LEU A 170 -24.23 -24.36 -32.63
N THR A 171 -24.82 -25.56 -32.71
CA THR A 171 -25.87 -25.82 -33.70
C THR A 171 -27.20 -25.23 -33.25
N THR A 172 -28.12 -25.01 -34.20
CA THR A 172 -29.48 -24.54 -33.87
C THR A 172 -30.25 -25.53 -32.99
N THR A 173 -29.96 -26.83 -33.07
CA THR A 173 -30.56 -27.84 -32.19
C THR A 173 -30.01 -27.73 -30.78
N GLU A 174 -28.70 -27.54 -30.62
CA GLU A 174 -28.07 -27.34 -29.32
C GLU A 174 -28.59 -26.10 -28.61
N VAL A 175 -28.80 -25.01 -29.36
CA VAL A 175 -29.40 -23.77 -28.83
C VAL A 175 -30.82 -24.02 -28.34
N LYS A 176 -31.65 -24.71 -29.14
CA LYS A 176 -33.04 -25.04 -28.76
C LYS A 176 -33.08 -25.93 -27.52
N GLU A 177 -32.26 -26.97 -27.46
CA GLU A 177 -32.15 -27.88 -26.31
C GLU A 177 -31.74 -27.11 -25.04
N THR A 178 -30.74 -26.24 -25.15
CA THR A 178 -30.17 -25.53 -24.00
C THR A 178 -31.11 -24.43 -23.49
N ASN A 179 -31.92 -23.83 -24.37
CA ASN A 179 -33.00 -22.90 -24.01
C ASN A 179 -34.22 -23.59 -23.42
N ALA A 180 -34.48 -24.86 -23.78
CA ALA A 180 -35.58 -25.64 -23.23
C ALA A 180 -35.33 -26.11 -21.77
N LEU A 181 -34.09 -26.04 -21.29
CA LEU A 181 -33.74 -26.40 -19.91
C LEU A 181 -34.40 -25.45 -18.90
N PRO A 182 -34.98 -25.96 -17.80
CA PRO A 182 -35.67 -25.11 -16.82
C PRO A 182 -34.69 -24.19 -16.09
N ASN A 183 -35.07 -22.92 -15.94
CA ASN A 183 -34.28 -21.91 -15.23
C ASN A 183 -34.13 -22.20 -13.72
N THR A 184 -34.93 -23.11 -13.16
CA THR A 184 -34.82 -23.54 -11.75
C THR A 184 -33.52 -24.28 -11.46
N THR A 185 -32.90 -24.88 -12.47
CA THR A 185 -31.65 -25.63 -12.34
C THR A 185 -30.39 -24.76 -12.49
N LEU A 186 -30.54 -23.46 -12.80
CA LEU A 186 -29.43 -22.52 -12.81
C LEU A 186 -29.06 -22.13 -11.39
N LEU A 187 -27.78 -22.24 -11.04
CA LEU A 187 -27.27 -21.71 -9.77
C LEU A 187 -27.11 -20.19 -9.85
N ASP A 188 -26.58 -19.69 -10.97
CA ASP A 188 -26.47 -18.25 -11.26
C ASP A 188 -27.59 -17.83 -12.22
N LYS A 189 -28.48 -16.99 -11.71
CA LYS A 189 -29.65 -16.46 -12.44
C LYS A 189 -29.45 -15.05 -12.95
N GLU A 190 -28.42 -14.35 -12.50
CA GLU A 190 -28.24 -12.91 -12.76
C GLU A 190 -27.42 -12.68 -14.02
N SER A 191 -26.44 -13.54 -14.29
CA SER A 191 -25.56 -13.36 -15.45
C SER A 191 -26.25 -13.66 -16.78
N VAL A 192 -26.04 -12.74 -17.73
CA VAL A 192 -26.58 -12.81 -19.09
C VAL A 192 -25.52 -13.36 -20.03
N THR A 193 -25.81 -14.47 -20.70
CA THR A 193 -24.98 -15.03 -21.77
C THR A 193 -25.55 -14.60 -23.12
N THR A 194 -24.79 -13.83 -23.91
CA THR A 194 -25.17 -13.48 -25.28
C THR A 194 -24.50 -14.43 -26.27
N LEU A 195 -25.24 -14.74 -27.34
CA LEU A 195 -24.76 -15.55 -28.46
C LEU A 195 -24.59 -14.64 -29.66
N SER A 196 -23.52 -14.85 -30.41
CA SER A 196 -23.27 -14.11 -31.65
C SER A 196 -23.73 -14.94 -32.84
N ASP A 197 -24.53 -14.33 -33.71
CA ASP A 197 -25.11 -15.01 -34.86
C ASP A 197 -24.06 -15.24 -35.95
N ALA A 198 -23.88 -16.50 -36.34
CA ALA A 198 -22.94 -16.94 -37.38
C ALA A 198 -23.72 -17.66 -38.50
N GLY A 199 -24.66 -16.94 -39.11
CA GLY A 199 -25.50 -17.41 -40.22
C GLY A 199 -26.44 -18.55 -39.81
N ASN A 200 -26.04 -19.79 -40.09
CA ASN A 200 -26.81 -21.01 -39.77
C ASN A 200 -26.47 -21.61 -38.39
N SER A 201 -25.60 -20.96 -37.62
CA SER A 201 -25.10 -21.38 -36.32
C SER A 201 -24.97 -20.18 -35.40
N SER A 202 -24.77 -20.41 -34.11
CA SER A 202 -24.50 -19.35 -33.15
C SER A 202 -23.17 -19.61 -32.45
N VAL A 203 -22.38 -18.59 -32.22
CA VAL A 203 -21.08 -18.69 -31.55
C VAL A 203 -21.20 -18.20 -30.11
N LEU A 204 -20.64 -18.99 -29.20
CA LEU A 204 -20.44 -18.62 -27.80
C LEU A 204 -18.95 -18.44 -27.56
N VAL A 205 -18.59 -17.30 -26.96
CA VAL A 205 -17.25 -17.06 -26.44
C VAL A 205 -17.34 -16.83 -24.94
N CYS A 206 -16.60 -17.64 -24.17
CA CYS A 206 -16.55 -17.53 -22.71
C CYS A 206 -15.14 -17.86 -22.20
N SER A 207 -14.85 -17.44 -20.97
CA SER A 207 -13.60 -17.81 -20.30
C SER A 207 -13.59 -19.30 -19.98
N ALA A 208 -12.44 -19.95 -20.17
CA ALA A 208 -12.22 -21.34 -19.81
C ALA A 208 -11.83 -21.52 -18.34
N ILE A 209 -11.87 -20.46 -17.54
CA ILE A 209 -11.49 -20.48 -16.13
C ILE A 209 -12.72 -20.79 -15.28
N CYS A 210 -12.71 -21.94 -14.60
CA CYS A 210 -13.76 -22.34 -13.70
C CYS A 210 -13.87 -21.34 -12.52
N THR A 211 -15.08 -20.84 -12.31
CA THR A 211 -15.43 -19.87 -11.25
C THR A 211 -15.29 -20.39 -9.82
N HIS A 212 -14.96 -21.68 -9.63
CA HIS A 212 -14.68 -22.23 -8.30
C HIS A 212 -13.27 -21.85 -7.83
N LEU A 213 -12.23 -22.38 -8.49
CA LEU A 213 -10.82 -22.22 -8.09
C LEU A 213 -9.87 -22.07 -9.31
N GLY A 214 -10.42 -21.80 -10.49
CA GLY A 214 -9.62 -21.50 -11.69
C GLY A 214 -9.13 -22.71 -12.50
N CYS A 215 -9.61 -23.92 -12.24
CA CYS A 215 -9.37 -25.07 -13.11
C CYS A 215 -9.98 -24.89 -14.51
N ILE A 216 -9.52 -25.66 -15.49
CA ILE A 216 -10.07 -25.64 -16.86
C ILE A 216 -11.12 -26.75 -17.01
N PRO A 217 -12.40 -26.43 -17.27
CA PRO A 217 -13.43 -27.42 -17.55
C PRO A 217 -13.18 -28.18 -18.86
N VAL A 218 -13.44 -29.49 -18.87
CA VAL A 218 -13.34 -30.31 -20.08
C VAL A 218 -14.65 -30.23 -20.87
N PRO A 219 -14.62 -29.94 -22.19
CA PRO A 219 -15.82 -29.86 -23.01
C PRO A 219 -16.46 -31.24 -23.26
N TYR A 220 -17.72 -31.24 -23.66
CA TYR A 220 -18.52 -32.41 -24.08
C TYR A 220 -18.87 -33.42 -22.99
N LEU A 221 -18.48 -33.16 -21.75
CA LEU A 221 -18.75 -34.04 -20.62
C LEU A 221 -20.00 -33.59 -19.85
N GLY A 222 -20.49 -34.50 -19.00
CA GLY A 222 -21.55 -34.23 -18.03
C GLY A 222 -22.97 -34.35 -18.59
N ALA A 223 -23.95 -34.21 -17.68
CA ALA A 223 -25.36 -34.40 -17.98
C ALA A 223 -25.88 -33.46 -19.09
N TYR A 224 -25.32 -32.27 -19.21
CA TYR A 224 -25.75 -31.23 -20.15
C TYR A 224 -24.91 -31.17 -21.44
N LYS A 225 -23.94 -32.09 -21.62
CA LYS A 225 -23.00 -32.10 -22.75
C LYS A 225 -22.31 -30.74 -23.01
N GLY A 226 -22.16 -29.95 -21.96
CA GLY A 226 -21.50 -28.64 -21.98
C GLY A 226 -20.05 -28.80 -21.55
N TRP A 227 -19.76 -28.45 -20.29
CA TRP A 227 -18.43 -28.61 -19.70
C TRP A 227 -18.48 -29.21 -18.31
N VAL A 228 -17.43 -29.96 -17.93
CA VAL A 228 -17.25 -30.47 -16.57
C VAL A 228 -15.86 -30.15 -16.05
N CYS A 229 -15.79 -29.50 -14.90
CA CYS A 229 -14.56 -29.29 -14.17
C CYS A 229 -14.21 -30.53 -13.35
N LEU A 230 -13.16 -31.25 -13.75
CA LEU A 230 -12.72 -32.49 -13.10
C LEU A 230 -12.08 -32.28 -11.71
N CYS A 231 -11.83 -31.03 -11.30
CA CYS A 231 -11.23 -30.75 -9.99
C CYS A 231 -12.19 -31.06 -8.83
N HIS A 232 -13.43 -30.57 -8.91
CA HIS A 232 -14.45 -30.75 -7.86
C HIS A 232 -15.85 -31.04 -8.41
N GLY A 233 -15.96 -31.34 -9.71
CA GLY A 233 -17.20 -31.80 -10.33
C GLY A 233 -18.21 -30.71 -10.69
N SER A 234 -17.78 -29.45 -10.88
CA SER A 234 -18.69 -28.42 -11.38
C SER A 234 -19.13 -28.72 -12.81
N VAL A 235 -20.44 -28.70 -13.07
CA VAL A 235 -21.05 -29.00 -14.36
C VAL A 235 -21.67 -27.73 -14.94
N TYR A 236 -21.31 -27.43 -16.18
CA TYR A 236 -21.82 -26.30 -16.95
C TYR A 236 -22.62 -26.81 -18.15
N ASP A 237 -23.69 -26.10 -18.50
CA ASP A 237 -24.46 -26.34 -19.73
C ASP A 237 -23.72 -25.81 -20.98
N LYS A 238 -24.29 -25.97 -22.18
CA LYS A 238 -23.64 -25.55 -23.45
C LYS A 238 -23.48 -24.04 -23.62
N PHE A 239 -24.06 -23.21 -22.75
CA PHE A 239 -23.86 -21.75 -22.74
C PHE A 239 -22.87 -21.28 -21.68
N GLY A 240 -22.29 -22.21 -20.92
CA GLY A 240 -21.31 -21.93 -19.88
C GLY A 240 -21.98 -21.62 -18.55
N ARG A 241 -23.28 -21.92 -18.42
CA ARG A 241 -24.03 -21.66 -17.20
C ARG A 241 -23.91 -22.83 -16.24
N VAL A 242 -23.62 -22.55 -14.97
CA VAL A 242 -23.42 -23.56 -13.95
C VAL A 242 -24.77 -24.17 -13.52
N ARG A 243 -24.80 -25.51 -13.49
CA ARG A 243 -25.99 -26.32 -13.15
C ARG A 243 -25.78 -27.17 -11.90
N GLN A 244 -24.55 -27.55 -11.61
CA GLN A 244 -24.21 -28.40 -10.47
C GLN A 244 -22.78 -28.16 -10.00
N GLY A 245 -22.52 -28.43 -8.73
CA GLY A 245 -21.20 -28.45 -8.12
C GLY A 245 -20.94 -27.25 -7.23
N PRO A 246 -19.68 -27.08 -6.78
CA PRO A 246 -19.32 -26.00 -5.85
C PRO A 246 -19.18 -24.62 -6.52
N ALA A 247 -19.07 -24.56 -7.85
CA ALA A 247 -19.10 -23.29 -8.57
C ALA A 247 -20.50 -22.65 -8.46
N GLN A 248 -20.57 -21.38 -8.06
CA GLN A 248 -21.84 -20.65 -7.94
C GLN A 248 -22.09 -19.65 -9.07
N ALA A 249 -21.06 -19.30 -9.85
CA ALA A 249 -21.15 -18.34 -10.95
C ALA A 249 -20.96 -19.02 -12.31
N ASN A 250 -21.61 -18.49 -13.35
CA ASN A 250 -21.45 -18.96 -14.73
C ASN A 250 -20.03 -18.64 -15.25
N LEU A 251 -19.57 -19.34 -16.30
CA LEU A 251 -18.32 -19.00 -16.96
C LEU A 251 -18.41 -17.55 -17.49
N PRO A 252 -17.42 -16.68 -17.19
CA PRO A 252 -17.45 -15.29 -17.62
C PRO A 252 -17.65 -15.19 -19.14
N TYR A 253 -18.70 -14.47 -19.53
CA TYR A 253 -18.94 -14.14 -20.93
C TYR A 253 -17.86 -13.18 -21.43
N ILE A 254 -17.42 -13.37 -22.67
CA ILE A 254 -16.44 -12.51 -23.33
C ILE A 254 -17.12 -11.83 -24.52
N ASN A 255 -17.02 -10.50 -24.56
CA ASN A 255 -17.59 -9.72 -25.65
C ASN A 255 -16.99 -10.15 -26.99
N ASN A 256 -17.88 -10.40 -27.95
CA ASN A 256 -17.48 -10.84 -29.27
C ASN A 256 -18.52 -10.46 -30.32
N SER A 257 -18.04 -10.25 -31.54
CA SER A 257 -18.83 -9.97 -32.74
C SER A 257 -18.39 -10.88 -33.88
N VAL A 258 -19.32 -11.26 -34.75
CA VAL A 258 -19.04 -12.16 -35.87
C VAL A 258 -19.29 -11.42 -37.18
N TYR A 259 -18.28 -11.42 -38.06
CA TYR A 259 -18.32 -10.82 -39.39
C TYR A 259 -18.04 -11.90 -40.44
N GLY A 260 -19.11 -12.50 -40.98
CA GLY A 260 -18.98 -13.59 -41.96
C GLY A 260 -18.35 -14.83 -41.33
N SER A 261 -17.10 -15.13 -41.70
CA SER A 261 -16.32 -16.23 -41.10
C SER A 261 -15.41 -15.78 -39.95
N LEU A 262 -15.18 -14.48 -39.78
CA LEU A 262 -14.27 -13.94 -38.79
C LEU A 262 -14.98 -13.69 -37.45
N LEU A 263 -14.41 -14.16 -36.36
CA LEU A 263 -14.76 -13.80 -34.98
C LEU A 263 -13.83 -12.71 -34.48
N CYS A 264 -14.39 -11.60 -34.03
CA CYS A 264 -13.67 -10.56 -33.34
C CYS A 264 -14.00 -10.62 -31.85
N ILE A 265 -12.97 -10.79 -31.01
CA ILE A 265 -13.06 -10.75 -29.56
C ILE A 265 -12.49 -9.42 -29.10
N GLU A 266 -13.20 -8.70 -28.24
CA GLU A 266 -12.86 -7.32 -27.84
C GLU A 266 -12.96 -7.14 -26.32
N GLU A 267 -12.09 -6.31 -25.72
CA GLU A 267 -12.18 -5.99 -24.28
C GLU A 267 -13.33 -5.05 -23.93
N GLN A 268 -13.75 -4.18 -24.86
CA GLN A 268 -14.80 -3.19 -24.65
C GLN A 268 -15.82 -3.27 -25.78
N ILE A 269 -17.09 -3.12 -25.44
CA ILE A 269 -18.14 -2.85 -26.43
C ILE A 269 -18.00 -1.38 -26.80
N PHE A 270 -17.58 -1.06 -28.02
CA PHE A 270 -17.64 0.32 -28.52
C PHE A 270 -19.02 0.53 -29.18
N PRO A 271 -20.02 1.12 -28.49
CA PRO A 271 -21.38 1.23 -29.01
C PRO A 271 -21.49 2.10 -30.27
N ASN A 272 -20.44 2.87 -30.61
CA ASN A 272 -20.43 3.84 -31.70
C ASN A 272 -19.31 3.59 -32.73
N GLU A 273 -18.64 2.43 -32.70
CA GLU A 273 -17.63 2.14 -33.71
C GLU A 273 -18.33 1.84 -35.06
N PRO A 274 -17.96 2.53 -36.16
CA PRO A 274 -18.57 2.27 -37.45
C PRO A 274 -18.25 0.84 -37.89
N SER A 275 -19.29 0.03 -38.11
CA SER A 275 -19.15 -1.31 -38.68
C SER A 275 -18.31 -1.23 -39.96
N ILE A 276 -17.26 -2.03 -40.01
CA ILE A 276 -16.17 -1.97 -40.98
C ILE A 276 -16.70 -2.20 -42.42
N ILE A 277 -17.04 -1.11 -43.10
CA ILE A 277 -16.94 -0.97 -44.56
C ILE A 277 -15.64 -0.19 -44.84
N PHE A 278 -14.51 -0.65 -44.28
CA PHE A 278 -13.21 0.02 -44.48
C PHE A 278 -12.18 -0.83 -45.23
N TYR A 279 -12.58 -2.00 -45.77
CA TYR A 279 -11.76 -2.79 -46.69
C TYR A 279 -12.60 -3.30 -47.87
N ALA A 280 -13.14 -2.38 -48.67
CA ALA A 280 -13.70 -2.66 -50.00
C ALA A 280 -12.96 -1.84 -51.06
#